data_AF-A0A965YRT3-F1
#
_entry.id   AF-A0A965YRT3-F1
#
_cell.length_a   1.000
_cell.length_b   1.000
_cell.length_c   1.000
_cell.angle_alpha   90.00
_cell.angle_beta   90.00
_cell.angle_gamma   90.00
#
_symmetry.space_group_name_H-M   'P 1'
#
loop_
_entity.id
_entity.type
_entity.pdbx_description
1 polymer ?
#
loop_
_entity_poly.entity_id
_entity_poly.type
_entity_poly.pdbx_seq_one_letter_code
_entity_poly.pdbx_strand_id
1 'polypeptide(L)' 'MNWKSDVHLIVEQICPVGEIFDLEDVYKYNGYLQKLHPNNNHISDKVRQILQQLRDDGIIEFSDNNGCYKRIK' A
#
# COMPACT_ATOMS: atom_id res chain seq x y z
N MET A 1 -4.22 7.51 14.19
CA MET A 1 -3.62 7.14 12.89
C MET A 1 -3.95 5.69 12.64
N ASN A 2 -4.56 5.35 11.50
CA ASN A 2 -4.93 3.98 11.16
C ASN A 2 -4.13 3.56 9.93
N TRP A 3 -3.46 2.42 10.02
CA TRP A 3 -2.70 1.78 8.94
C TRP A 3 -3.37 1.85 7.57
N LYS A 4 -4.69 1.64 7.52
CA LYS A 4 -5.45 1.69 6.27
C LYS A 4 -5.36 3.06 5.60
N SER A 5 -5.57 4.13 6.37
CA SER A 5 -5.51 5.51 5.89
C SER A 5 -4.08 5.91 5.49
N ASP A 6 -3.09 5.49 6.28
CA ASP A 6 -1.68 5.85 6.03
C ASP A 6 -1.15 5.19 4.76
N VAL A 7 -1.45 3.90 4.55
CA VAL A 7 -1.06 3.19 3.31
C VAL A 7 -1.88 3.68 2.12
N HIS A 8 -3.17 3.98 2.29
CA HIS A 8 -3.98 4.55 1.21
C HIS A 8 -3.40 5.88 0.72
N LEU A 9 -3.02 6.78 1.64
CA LEU A 9 -2.37 8.04 1.27
C LEU A 9 -1.06 7.82 0.48
N ILE A 10 -0.26 6.82 0.86
CA ILE A 10 0.96 6.48 0.13
C ILE A 10 0.62 6.03 -1.30
N VAL A 11 -0.36 5.14 -1.46
CA VAL A 11 -0.84 4.70 -2.78
C VAL A 11 -1.31 5.89 -3.61
N GLU A 12 -2.02 6.84 -3.00
CA GLU A 12 -2.48 8.06 -3.67
C GLU A 12 -1.33 8.96 -4.14
N GLN A 13 -0.21 8.97 -3.40
CA GLN A 13 0.97 9.77 -3.71
C GLN A 13 1.86 9.15 -4.79
N ILE A 14 2.02 7.82 -4.79
CA ILE A 14 2.94 7.13 -5.71
C ILE A 14 2.31 6.82 -7.07
N CYS A 15 0.99 6.64 -7.12
CA CYS A 15 0.30 6.14 -8.30
C CYS A 15 -0.96 6.96 -8.60
N PRO A 16 -1.06 7.59 -9.79
CA PRO A 16 -2.33 8.12 -10.29
C PRO A 16 -3.38 7.02 -10.49
N VAL A 17 -4.65 7.41 -10.52
CA VAL A 17 -5.74 6.47 -10.86
C VAL A 17 -5.57 5.97 -12.29
N GLY A 18 -5.69 4.66 -12.50
CA GLY A 18 -5.52 4.01 -13.80
C GLY A 18 -4.10 3.53 -14.08
N GLU A 19 -3.13 3.91 -13.28
CA GLU A 19 -1.72 3.49 -13.40
C GLU A 19 -1.41 2.26 -12.54
N ILE A 20 -0.25 1.66 -12.81
CA ILE A 20 0.27 0.48 -12.11
C ILE A 20 1.42 0.90 -11.21
N PHE A 21 1.45 0.34 -10.00
CA PHE A 21 2.56 0.45 -9.07
C PHE A 21 2.93 -0.94 -8.55
N ASP A 22 4.17 -1.11 -8.11
CA ASP A 22 4.60 -2.37 -7.51
C ASP A 22 4.64 -2.28 -5.97
N LEU A 23 4.78 -3.44 -5.35
CA LEU A 23 4.90 -3.52 -3.90
C LEU A 23 6.17 -2.83 -3.37
N GLU A 24 7.25 -2.78 -4.17
CA GLU A 24 8.51 -2.15 -3.78
C GLU A 24 8.37 -0.62 -3.68
N ASP A 25 7.54 -0.01 -4.52
CA ASP A 25 7.20 1.41 -4.46
C ASP A 25 6.58 1.79 -3.11
N VAL A 26 5.70 0.95 -2.58
CA VAL A 26 5.12 1.14 -1.24
C VAL A 26 6.17 0.91 -0.15
N TYR A 27 7.06 -0.07 -0.32
CA TYR A 27 8.11 -0.38 0.65
C TYR A 27 9.17 0.72 0.81
N LYS A 28 9.34 1.60 -0.18
CA LYS A 28 10.14 2.83 -0.04
C LYS A 28 9.66 3.71 1.13
N TYR A 29 8.39 3.59 1.52
CA TYR A 29 7.77 4.32 2.64
C TYR A 29 7.80 3.56 3.97
N ASN A 30 8.42 2.38 4.06
CA ASN A 30 8.51 1.62 5.32
C ASN A 30 9.13 2.44 6.46
N GLY A 31 10.14 3.26 6.18
CA GLY A 31 10.74 4.14 7.19
C GLY A 31 9.79 5.23 7.68
N TYR A 32 8.89 5.72 6.82
CA TYR A 32 7.83 6.66 7.21
C TYR A 32 6.76 5.95 8.06
N LEU A 33 6.30 4.77 7.63
CA LEU A 33 5.33 3.97 8.35
C LEU A 33 5.84 3.50 9.72
N GLN A 34 7.13 3.17 9.85
CA GLN A 34 7.76 2.83 11.13
C GLN A 34 7.73 4.01 12.10
N LYS A 35 7.92 5.25 11.61
CA LYS A 35 7.83 6.45 12.47
C LYS A 35 6.40 6.69 12.96
N LEU A 36 5.40 6.44 12.11
CA LEU A 36 3.99 6.55 12.49
C LEU A 36 3.55 5.42 13.43
N HIS A 37 4.08 4.21 13.23
CA HIS A 37 3.72 2.99 13.95
C HIS A 37 4.95 2.33 14.58
N PRO A 38 5.59 2.96 15.57
CA PRO A 38 6.90 2.53 16.10
C PRO A 38 6.89 1.16 16.78
N ASN A 39 5.72 0.71 17.25
CA ASN A 39 5.58 -0.57 17.95
C ASN A 39 5.47 -1.78 17.01
N ASN A 40 5.41 -1.58 15.70
CA ASN A 40 5.32 -2.68 14.74
C ASN A 40 6.70 -2.98 14.13
N ASN A 41 7.21 -4.18 14.35
CA ASN A 41 8.49 -4.63 13.78
C ASN A 41 8.32 -5.29 12.39
N HIS A 42 7.08 -5.49 11.93
CA HIS A 42 6.72 -6.18 10.70
C HIS A 42 5.95 -5.27 9.75
N ILE A 43 6.54 -4.13 9.40
CA ILE A 43 5.91 -3.09 8.56
C ILE A 43 5.49 -3.66 7.19
N SER A 44 6.39 -4.36 6.49
CA SER A 44 6.13 -4.93 5.16
C SER A 44 4.96 -5.90 5.12
N ASP A 45 4.79 -6.69 6.18
CA ASP A 45 3.69 -7.65 6.30
C ASP A 45 2.37 -6.92 6.58
N LYS A 46 2.43 -5.87 7.42
CA LYS A 46 1.27 -5.01 7.67
C LYS A 46 0.83 -4.28 6.42
N VAL A 47 1.77 -3.74 5.64
CA VAL A 47 1.49 -3.11 4.33
C VAL A 47 0.79 -4.09 3.40
N ARG A 48 1.30 -5.33 3.27
CA ARG A 48 0.65 -6.36 2.46
C ARG A 48 -0.78 -6.65 2.92
N GLN A 49 -1.00 -6.77 4.22
CA GLN A 49 -2.34 -6.96 4.78
C GLN A 49 -3.28 -5.80 4.42
N ILE A 50 -2.80 -4.56 4.46
CA ILE A 50 -3.62 -3.39 4.11
C ILE A 50 -3.88 -3.29 2.61
N LEU A 51 -2.90 -3.57 1.76
CA LEU A 51 -3.11 -3.61 0.31
C LEU A 51 -4.17 -4.65 -0.08
N GLN A 52 -4.21 -5.80 0.59
CA GLN A 52 -5.28 -6.78 0.41
C GLN A 52 -6.65 -6.20 0.79
N GLN A 53 -6.75 -5.46 1.90
CA GLN A 53 -8.01 -4.79 2.27
C GLN A 53 -8.41 -3.72 1.24
N LEU A 54 -7.48 -2.89 0.78
CA LEU A 54 -7.76 -1.87 -0.25
C LEU A 54 -8.21 -2.51 -1.56
N ARG A 55 -7.68 -3.69 -1.89
CA ARG A 55 -8.14 -4.50 -3.03
C ARG A 55 -9.56 -4.98 -2.82
N ASP A 56 -9.86 -5.54 -1.65
CA ASP A 56 -11.18 -6.06 -1.33
C ASP A 56 -12.24 -4.92 -1.29
N ASP A 57 -11.83 -3.68 -1.00
CA ASP A 57 -12.66 -2.47 -1.08
C ASP A 57 -12.83 -1.94 -2.53
N GLY A 58 -12.15 -2.52 -3.52
CA GLY A 58 -12.17 -2.08 -4.91
C GLY A 58 -11.48 -0.73 -5.15
N ILE A 59 -10.43 -0.43 -4.37
CA ILE A 59 -9.58 0.75 -4.53
C ILE A 59 -8.38 0.42 -5.44
N ILE A 60 -7.84 -0.80 -5.32
CA ILE A 60 -6.76 -1.32 -6.16
C ILE A 60 -7.12 -2.70 -6.69
N GLU A 61 -6.47 -3.13 -7.76
CA GLU A 61 -6.62 -4.48 -8.34
C GLU A 61 -5.25 -5.08 -8.64
N PHE A 62 -5.14 -6.40 -8.67
CA PHE A 62 -3.92 -7.05 -9.13
C PHE A 62 -3.75 -6.81 -10.63
N SER A 63 -2.65 -6.17 -11.01
CA SER A 63 -2.28 -6.05 -12.41
C SER A 63 -1.56 -7.31 -12.90
N ASP A 64 -0.87 -8.01 -12.01
CA ASP A 64 -0.21 -9.29 -12.29
C ASP A 64 -0.11 -10.19 -11.05
N ASN A 65 0.46 -11.40 -11.21
CA ASN A 65 0.74 -12.33 -10.13
C ASN A 65 2.10 -12.10 -9.43
N ASN A 66 2.82 -11.03 -9.78
CA ASN A 66 4.18 -10.72 -9.28
C ASN A 66 4.20 -9.57 -8.27
N GLY A 67 3.03 -9.10 -7.81
CA GLY A 67 2.94 -8.04 -6.81
C GLY A 67 2.82 -6.64 -7.40
N CYS A 68 2.38 -6.53 -8.65
CA CYS A 68 1.95 -5.27 -9.24
C CYS A 68 0.45 -5.05 -9.03
N TYR A 69 0.10 -3.82 -8.68
CA TYR A 69 -1.25 -3.38 -8.41
C TYR A 69 -1.61 -2.23 -9.34
N LYS A 70 -2.84 -2.22 -9.83
CA LYS A 70 -3.43 -1.10 -10.54
C LYS A 70 -4.29 -0.29 -9.60
N ARG A 71 -4.13 1.03 -9.57
CA ARG A 71 -5.02 1.90 -8.80
C ARG A 71 -6.31 2.15 -9.58
N ILE A 72 -7.45 1.93 -8.93
CA ILE A 72 -8.80 2.06 -9.54
C ILE A 72 -9.54 3.32 -9.09
N LYS A 73 -9.32 3.78 -7.85
CA LYS A 73 -9.95 4.99 -7.27
C LYS A 73 -8.94 5.90 -6.61
#